data_AF-A0A6M0AR58-F1
#
_entry.id   AF-A0A6M0AR58-F1
#
_cell.length_a   1.000
_cell.length_b   1.000
_cell.length_c   1.000
_cell.angle_alpha   90.00
_cell.angle_beta   90.00
_cell.angle_gamma   90.00
#
_symmetry.space_group_name_H-M   'P 1'
#
loop_
_entity.id
_entity.type
_entity.pdbx_description
1 polymer ?
#
loop_
_entity_poly.entity_id
_entity_poly.type
_entity_poly.pdbx_seq_one_letter_code
_entity_poly.pdbx_strand_id
1 'polypeptide(L)' 'MTLQLRVYVPPHPLVKHWLGVARDASTPPPLFKSAMTELGRWLTYEAMRDW' A
#
# COMPACT_ATOMS: atom_id res chain seq x y z
N MET A 1 -17.82 -11.62 -23.75
CA MET A 1 -17.39 -10.48 -22.89
C MET A 1 -16.15 -10.90 -22.14
N THR A 2 -15.01 -10.26 -22.36
CA THR A 2 -13.79 -10.51 -21.58
C THR A 2 -13.91 -9.83 -20.22
N LEU A 3 -13.65 -10.56 -19.14
CA LEU A 3 -13.55 -9.98 -17.80
C LEU A 3 -12.35 -9.04 -17.76
N GLN A 4 -12.60 -7.73 -17.69
CA GLN A 4 -11.54 -6.73 -17.56
C GLN A 4 -11.25 -6.51 -16.08
N LEU A 5 -10.00 -6.72 -15.68
CA LEU A 5 -9.54 -6.50 -14.31
C LEU A 5 -9.70 -5.01 -13.97
N ARG A 6 -10.43 -4.71 -12.89
CA ARG A 6 -10.56 -3.34 -12.36
C ARG A 6 -9.38 -3.07 -11.45
N VAL A 7 -8.58 -2.07 -11.80
CA VAL A 7 -7.44 -1.62 -10.99
C VAL A 7 -7.85 -0.36 -10.25
N TYR A 8 -7.76 -0.39 -8.93
CA TYR A 8 -8.01 0.76 -8.07
C TYR A 8 -6.70 1.22 -7.44
N VAL A 9 -6.41 2.53 -7.54
CA VAL A 9 -5.25 3.16 -6.92
C VAL A 9 -5.75 4.14 -5.87
N PRO A 10 -5.72 3.80 -4.57
CA PRO A 10 -6.29 4.65 -3.54
C PRO A 10 -5.51 5.97 -3.41
N PRO A 11 -6.18 7.13 -3.38
CA PRO A 11 -5.52 8.44 -3.16
C PRO A 11 -5.20 8.66 -1.68
N HIS A 12 -4.49 7.72 -1.03
CA HIS A 12 -4.20 7.76 0.40
C HIS A 12 -2.77 8.25 0.70
N PRO A 13 -2.58 9.36 1.45
CA PRO A 13 -1.25 9.95 1.67
C PRO A 13 -0.29 9.00 2.40
N LEU A 14 -0.78 8.22 3.38
CA LEU A 14 0.06 7.24 4.09
C LEU A 14 0.49 6.06 3.21
N VAL A 15 -0.34 5.63 2.24
CA VAL A 15 0.07 4.59 1.29
C VAL A 15 1.25 5.09 0.46
N LYS A 16 1.19 6.33 -0.02
CA LYS A 16 2.29 6.96 -0.76
C LYS A 16 3.55 7.11 0.10
N HIS A 17 3.40 7.53 1.36
CA HIS A 17 4.51 7.67 2.29
C HIS A 17 5.22 6.34 2.54
N TRP A 18 4.49 5.31 2.97
CA TRP A 18 5.07 4.01 3.30
C TRP A 18 5.61 3.28 2.06
N LEU A 19 4.99 3.48 0.89
CA LEU A 19 5.53 3.00 -0.38
C LEU A 19 6.87 3.67 -0.73
N GLY A 20 7.02 4.96 -0.42
CA GLY A 20 8.29 5.68 -0.56
C GLY A 20 9.37 5.07 0.30
N VAL A 21 9.07 4.83 1.59
CA VAL A 21 10.00 4.18 2.53
C VAL A 21 10.37 2.77 2.06
N ALA A 22 9.41 1.97 1.62
CA ALA A 22 9.66 0.60 1.14
C ALA A 22 10.48 0.54 -0.16
N ARG A 23 10.48 1.60 -0.97
CA ARG A 23 11.22 1.68 -2.24
C ARG A 23 12.63 2.23 -2.11
N ASP A 24 12.92 2.95 -1.05
CA ASP A 24 14.27 3.48 -0.80
C ASP A 24 15.22 2.33 -0.43
N ALA A 25 16.27 2.16 -1.23
CA ALA A 25 17.28 1.12 -1.03
C ALA A 25 18.14 1.34 0.23
N SER A 26 18.17 2.56 0.77
CA SER A 26 18.86 2.88 2.01
C SER A 26 18.03 2.56 3.27
N THR A 27 16.76 2.18 3.11
CA THR A 27 15.87 1.87 4.23
C THR A 27 16.36 0.66 5.03
N PRO A 28 16.63 0.82 6.33
CA PRO A 28 17.06 -0.29 7.17
C PRO A 28 15.99 -1.40 7.25
N PRO A 29 16.38 -2.70 7.35
CA PRO A 29 15.43 -3.82 7.38
C PRO A 29 14.30 -3.71 8.43
N PRO A 30 14.54 -3.19 9.65
CA PRO A 30 13.44 -2.99 10.62
C PRO A 30 12.40 -1.98 10.14
N LEU A 31 12.82 -0.89 9.52
CA LEU A 31 11.92 0.14 9.01
C LEU A 31 11.16 -0.34 7.78
N PHE A 32 11.81 -1.12 6.92
CA PHE A 32 11.14 -1.77 5.79
C PHE A 32 10.01 -2.71 6.27
N LYS A 33 10.25 -3.53 7.29
CA LYS A 33 9.22 -4.41 7.87
C LYS A 33 8.02 -3.61 8.37
N SER A 34 8.26 -2.51 9.10
CA SER A 34 7.19 -1.62 9.56
C SER A 34 6.40 -1.02 8.40
N ALA A 35 7.08 -0.57 7.33
CA ALA A 35 6.43 -0.04 6.14
C ALA A 35 5.52 -1.08 5.47
N MET A 36 5.97 -2.34 5.38
CA MET A 36 5.17 -3.43 4.81
C MET A 36 3.91 -3.72 5.65
N THR A 37 4.03 -3.72 6.98
CA THR A 37 2.88 -3.89 7.89
C THR A 37 1.85 -2.77 7.71
N GLU A 38 2.30 -1.51 7.72
CA GLU A 38 1.40 -0.37 7.57
C GLU A 38 0.77 -0.31 6.17
N LEU A 39 1.52 -0.61 5.11
CA LEU A 39 0.96 -0.74 3.76
C LEU A 39 -0.16 -1.78 3.71
N GLY A 40 0.06 -2.97 4.28
CA GLY A 40 -0.96 -4.01 4.36
C GLY A 40 -2.23 -3.54 5.06
N ARG A 41 -2.09 -2.85 6.21
CA ARG A 41 -3.21 -2.27 6.95
C ARG A 41 -4.02 -1.29 6.11
N TRP A 42 -3.37 -0.30 5.49
CA TRP A 42 -4.07 0.73 4.73
C TRP A 42 -4.69 0.19 3.44
N LEU A 43 -4.02 -0.72 2.73
CA LEU A 43 -4.57 -1.35 1.53
C LEU A 43 -5.79 -2.22 1.86
N THR A 44 -5.74 -2.96 2.98
CA THR A 44 -6.90 -3.76 3.44
C THR A 44 -8.07 -2.86 3.78
N TYR A 45 -7.82 -1.75 4.49
CA TYR A 45 -8.85 -0.77 4.81
C TYR A 45 -9.47 -0.16 3.54
N GLU A 46 -8.66 0.27 2.57
CA GLU A 46 -9.15 0.82 1.30
C GLU A 46 -9.93 -0.22 0.48
N ALA A 47 -9.55 -1.51 0.54
CA ALA A 47 -10.26 -2.58 -0.16
C ALA A 47 -11.64 -2.90 0.44
N MET A 48 -11.82 -2.65 1.74
CA MET A 48 -13.06 -2.94 2.48
C MET A 48 -13.91 -1.70 2.75
N ARG A 49 -13.44 -0.50 2.41
CA ARG A 49 -14.09 0.77 2.78
C ARG A 49 -15.53 0.89 2.27
N ASP A 50 -15.78 0.43 1.05
CA ASP A 50 -17.06 0.62 0.35
C ASP A 50 -18.01 -0.59 0.51
N TRP A 51 -17.80 -1.43 1.52
CA TRP A 51 -18.70 -2.52 1.89
C TRP A 51 -19.90 -2.00 2.68
#